data_AF-W1YQ04-F1
#
_entry.id   AF-W1YQ04-F1
#
_cell.length_a   1.000
_cell.length_b   1.000
_cell.length_c   1.000
_cell.angle_alpha   90.00
_cell.angle_beta   90.00
_cell.angle_gamma   90.00
#
_symmetry.space_group_name_H-M   'P 1'
#
loop_
_entity.id
_entity.type
_entity.pdbx_description
1 polymer ?
#
loop_
_entity_poly.entity_id
_entity_poly.type
_entity_poly.pdbx_seq_one_letter_code
_entity_poly.pdbx_strand_id
1 'polypeptide(L)'
;KEKGLADKITFDQQNAQADQSNLNSIAQRFVSDRKNLILAIATPAAQSMANATHDIPILGTAITDYESAKLVKSNEKPGGNVSGTSDMNPVEQQVDLIL
;
A
#
# COMPACT_ATOMS: atom_id res chain seq x y z
N LYS A 1 -8.16 14.81 14.21
CA LYS A 1 -8.27 13.51 14.91
C LYS A 1 -9.72 13.07 14.80
N GLU A 2 -9.99 11.96 14.14
CA GLU A 2 -11.37 11.45 13.96
C GLU A 2 -11.98 11.09 15.32
N LYS A 3 -13.11 11.72 15.65
CA LYS A 3 -13.80 11.51 16.92
C LYS A 3 -14.34 10.07 16.97
N GLY A 4 -13.89 9.27 17.95
CA GLY A 4 -14.44 7.94 18.26
C GLY A 4 -13.53 6.74 18.03
N LEU A 5 -12.40 6.90 17.31
CA LEU A 5 -11.46 5.80 17.02
C LEU A 5 -10.12 5.92 17.77
N ALA A 6 -9.81 7.08 18.34
CA ALA A 6 -8.50 7.39 18.92
C ALA A 6 -8.08 6.44 20.06
N ASP A 7 -9.03 5.91 20.83
CA ASP A 7 -8.74 5.00 21.94
C ASP A 7 -8.77 3.51 21.52
N LYS A 8 -9.14 3.22 20.26
CA LYS A 8 -9.28 1.86 19.72
C LYS A 8 -8.22 1.51 18.68
N ILE A 9 -7.62 2.52 18.05
CA ILE A 9 -6.65 2.37 16.97
C ILE A 9 -5.45 3.26 17.26
N THR A 10 -4.26 2.67 17.22
CA THR A 10 -3.00 3.42 17.27
C THR A 10 -2.45 3.54 15.86
N PHE A 11 -2.19 4.78 15.43
CA PHE A 11 -1.55 5.07 14.15
C PHE A 11 -0.05 5.28 14.36
N ASP A 12 0.75 4.45 13.69
CA ASP A 12 2.20 4.63 13.56
C ASP A 12 2.51 5.09 12.14
N GLN A 13 2.65 6.40 11.95
CA GLN A 13 2.93 6.99 10.65
C GLN A 13 4.44 7.13 10.44
N GLN A 14 4.92 6.58 9.33
CA GLN A 14 6.31 6.69 8.91
C GLN A 14 6.37 7.29 7.49
N ASN A 15 7.37 8.12 7.23
CA ASN A 15 7.61 8.71 5.91
C ASN A 15 9.04 8.37 5.47
N ALA A 16 9.17 7.68 4.34
CA ALA A 16 10.47 7.28 3.82
C ALA A 16 11.23 8.40 3.11
N GLN A 17 10.60 9.55 2.86
CA GLN A 17 11.21 10.71 2.17
C GLN A 17 11.77 10.34 0.78
N ALA A 18 11.03 9.51 0.04
CA ALA A 18 11.42 8.95 -1.25
C ALA A 18 12.72 8.10 -1.24
N ASP A 19 13.23 7.75 -0.07
CA ASP A 19 14.44 6.96 0.08
C ASP A 19 14.13 5.46 0.25
N GLN A 20 14.80 4.63 -0.55
CA GLN A 20 14.57 3.17 -0.55
C GLN A 20 15.12 2.48 0.71
N SER A 21 16.19 3.00 1.32
CA SER A 21 16.75 2.42 2.55
C SER A 21 15.82 2.66 3.74
N ASN A 22 15.17 3.82 3.76
CA ASN A 22 14.13 4.15 4.74
C ASN A 22 12.91 3.23 4.56
N LEU A 23 12.45 2.99 3.32
CA LEU A 23 11.35 2.04 3.05
C LEU A 23 11.62 0.66 3.66
N ASN A 24 12.83 0.13 3.45
CA ASN A 24 13.23 -1.17 3.99
C ASN A 24 13.25 -1.16 5.53
N SER A 25 13.83 -0.12 6.13
CA SER A 25 13.91 0.02 7.59
C SER A 25 12.54 0.12 8.25
N ILE A 26 11.62 0.89 7.64
CA ILE A 26 10.23 1.03 8.10
C ILE A 26 9.49 -0.31 7.98
N ALA A 27 9.67 -1.03 6.87
CA ALA A 27 9.03 -2.33 6.67
C ALA A 27 9.45 -3.34 7.74
N GLN A 28 10.76 -3.44 8.00
CA GLN A 28 11.29 -4.32 9.05
C GLN A 28 10.78 -3.93 10.44
N ARG A 29 10.70 -2.63 10.75
CA ARG A 29 10.11 -2.15 12.00
C ARG A 29 8.65 -2.56 12.13
N PHE A 30 7.82 -2.39 11.10
CA PHE A 30 6.40 -2.76 11.17
C PHE A 30 6.20 -4.27 11.36
N VAL A 31 7.06 -5.09 10.76
CA VAL A 31 7.06 -6.54 11.00
C VAL A 31 7.48 -6.87 12.43
N SER A 32 8.58 -6.27 12.91
CA SER A 32 9.08 -6.46 14.28
C SER A 32 8.06 -6.02 15.34
N ASP A 33 7.40 -4.89 15.11
CA ASP A 33 6.35 -4.34 15.97
C ASP A 33 5.04 -5.14 15.88
N ARG A 34 4.96 -6.15 15.00
CA ARG A 34 3.80 -7.01 14.78
C ARG A 34 2.51 -6.21 14.56
N LYS A 35 2.57 -5.22 13.65
CA LYS A 35 1.38 -4.43 13.31
C LYS A 35 0.24 -5.35 12.86
N ASN A 36 -1.00 -5.00 13.22
CA ASN A 36 -2.17 -5.79 12.83
C ASN A 36 -2.57 -5.56 11.36
N LEU A 37 -2.21 -4.41 10.79
CA LEU A 37 -2.46 -4.02 9.42
C LEU A 37 -1.44 -2.94 9.02
N ILE A 38 -1.00 -2.98 7.76
CA ILE A 38 -0.12 -1.97 7.17
C ILE A 38 -0.90 -1.24 6.08
N LEU A 39 -0.92 0.09 6.14
CA LEU A 39 -1.37 0.94 5.03
C LEU A 39 -0.15 1.44 4.28
N ALA A 40 0.05 0.97 3.05
CA ALA A 40 1.17 1.37 2.20
C ALA A 40 0.70 2.37 1.13
N ILE A 41 1.26 3.57 1.15
CA ILE A 41 0.93 4.64 0.21
C ILE A 41 2.02 4.68 -0.86
N ALA A 42 1.61 4.55 -2.12
CA ALA A 42 2.44 4.43 -3.32
C ALA A 42 3.10 3.05 -3.54
N THR A 43 3.33 2.74 -4.81
CA THR A 43 3.89 1.47 -5.30
C THR A 43 5.18 1.02 -4.59
N PRO A 44 6.24 1.85 -4.45
CA PRO A 44 7.49 1.40 -3.82
C PRO A 44 7.32 1.07 -2.33
N ALA A 45 6.40 1.75 -1.63
CA ALA A 45 6.09 1.43 -0.24
C ALA A 45 5.40 0.07 -0.14
N ALA A 46 4.38 -0.18 -0.96
CA ALA A 46 3.69 -1.46 -0.97
C ALA A 46 4.61 -2.62 -1.33
N GLN A 47 5.51 -2.45 -2.30
CA GLN A 47 6.51 -3.47 -2.66
C GLN A 47 7.44 -3.77 -1.49
N SER A 48 7.93 -2.74 -0.80
CA SER A 48 8.83 -2.92 0.36
C SER A 48 8.13 -3.65 1.51
N MET A 49 6.85 -3.34 1.76
CA MET A 49 6.04 -4.03 2.78
C MET A 49 5.75 -5.49 2.39
N ALA A 50 5.35 -5.73 1.14
CA ALA A 50 5.04 -7.07 0.62
C ALA A 50 6.26 -8.00 0.60
N ASN A 51 7.46 -7.45 0.40
CA ASN A 51 8.71 -8.19 0.51
C ASN A 51 9.08 -8.53 1.96
N ALA A 52 8.67 -7.69 2.93
CA ALA A 52 9.02 -7.87 4.33
C ALA A 52 8.07 -8.85 5.05
N THR A 53 6.82 -8.99 4.61
CA THR A 53 5.85 -9.90 5.24
C THR A 53 4.79 -10.42 4.28
N HIS A 54 4.48 -11.70 4.45
CA HIS A 54 3.37 -12.38 3.78
C HIS A 54 2.20 -12.70 4.74
N ASP A 55 2.33 -12.33 6.02
CA ASP A 55 1.34 -12.66 7.06
C ASP A 55 0.52 -11.45 7.49
N ILE A 56 1.14 -10.27 7.63
CA ILE A 56 0.45 -9.05 8.03
C ILE A 56 -0.37 -8.54 6.83
N PRO A 57 -1.68 -8.26 6.98
CA PRO A 57 -2.48 -7.67 5.91
C PRO A 57 -1.94 -6.30 5.49
N ILE A 58 -1.76 -6.11 4.19
CA ILE A 58 -1.30 -4.85 3.58
C ILE A 58 -2.43 -4.29 2.72
N LEU A 59 -2.87 -3.07 3.06
CA LEU A 59 -3.73 -2.27 2.20
C LEU A 59 -2.90 -1.24 1.46
N GLY A 60 -2.97 -1.24 0.14
CA GLY A 60 -2.35 -0.27 -0.73
C GLY A 60 -3.29 0.88 -1.10
N THR A 61 -2.71 2.05 -1.38
CA THR A 61 -3.41 3.15 -2.04
C THR A 61 -2.42 4.01 -2.82
N ALA A 62 -2.91 4.80 -3.79
CA ALA A 62 -2.07 5.51 -4.77
C ALA A 62 -1.14 4.56 -5.55
N ILE A 63 -1.68 3.41 -5.95
CA ILE A 63 -0.98 2.37 -6.72
C ILE A 63 -1.76 2.21 -8.02
N THR A 64 -1.09 2.44 -9.13
CA THR A 64 -1.75 2.43 -10.44
C THR A 64 -2.17 1.03 -10.83
N ASP A 65 -1.23 0.08 -10.85
CA ASP A 65 -1.50 -1.31 -11.22
C ASP A 65 -0.80 -2.27 -10.25
N TYR A 66 -1.58 -3.03 -9.48
CA TYR A 66 -1.03 -3.98 -8.50
C TYR A 66 -0.44 -5.22 -9.16
N GLU A 67 -1.07 -5.71 -10.23
CA GLU A 67 -0.63 -6.92 -10.93
C GLU A 67 0.70 -6.65 -11.65
N SER A 68 0.78 -5.57 -12.42
CA SER A 68 2.04 -5.16 -13.05
C SER A 68 3.13 -4.82 -12.04
N ALA A 69 2.77 -4.30 -10.87
CA ALA A 69 3.70 -4.07 -9.76
C ALA A 69 4.13 -5.36 -9.02
N LYS A 70 3.60 -6.52 -9.40
CA LYS A 70 3.83 -7.83 -8.78
C LYS A 70 3.43 -7.89 -7.29
N LEU A 71 2.45 -7.08 -6.91
CA LEU A 71 1.90 -7.05 -5.55
C LEU A 71 0.80 -8.09 -5.36
N VAL A 72 0.16 -8.50 -6.46
CA VAL A 72 -0.98 -9.41 -6.45
C VAL A 72 -0.91 -10.37 -7.65
N LYS A 73 -1.66 -11.48 -7.58
CA LYS A 73 -1.80 -12.42 -8.71
C LYS A 73 -2.68 -11.87 -9.84
N SER A 74 -3.73 -11.14 -9.48
CA SER A 74 -4.62 -10.43 -10.40
C SER A 74 -5.31 -9.30 -9.65
N ASN A 75 -5.69 -8.23 -10.34
CA ASN A 75 -6.38 -7.10 -9.75
C ASN A 75 -7.78 -7.48 -9.18
N GLU A 76 -8.43 -8.51 -9.74
CA GLU A 76 -9.73 -9.01 -9.26
C GLU A 76 -9.59 -9.98 -8.07
N LYS A 77 -8.54 -10.82 -8.08
CA LYS A 77 -8.27 -11.82 -7.03
C LYS A 77 -6.82 -11.72 -6.58
N PRO A 78 -6.55 -10.98 -5.49
CA PRO A 78 -5.18 -10.67 -5.11
C PRO A 78 -4.29 -11.87 -4.79
N GLY A 79 -4.86 -12.90 -4.14
CA GLY A 79 -4.21 -14.19 -3.95
C GLY A 79 -3.08 -14.24 -2.92
N GLY A 80 -2.97 -13.23 -2.05
CA GLY A 80 -1.99 -13.10 -0.96
C GLY A 80 -2.49 -12.16 0.14
N ASN A 81 -1.56 -11.54 0.88
CA ASN A 81 -1.86 -10.60 1.98
C ASN A 81 -1.98 -9.13 1.54
N VAL A 82 -1.85 -8.83 0.25
CA VAL A 82 -1.96 -7.47 -0.30
C VAL A 82 -3.33 -7.28 -0.96
N SER A 83 -3.97 -6.14 -0.69
CA SER A 83 -5.17 -5.64 -1.38
C SER A 83 -5.17 -4.11 -1.33
N GLY A 84 -6.21 -3.42 -1.79
CA GLY A 84 -6.32 -1.97 -1.64
C GLY A 84 -7.16 -1.29 -2.71
N THR A 85 -6.82 -0.03 -2.97
CA THR A 85 -7.45 0.80 -4.01
C THR A 85 -6.42 1.18 -5.08
N SER A 86 -6.87 1.31 -6.32
CA SER A 86 -6.04 1.80 -7.43
C SER A 86 -6.32 3.26 -7.76
N ASP A 87 -5.31 3.98 -8.22
CA ASP A 87 -5.40 5.32 -8.82
C ASP A 87 -5.28 5.31 -10.35
N MET A 88 -5.51 4.16 -10.99
CA MET A 88 -5.51 4.00 -12.45
C MET A 88 -6.42 5.03 -13.12
N ASN A 89 -5.84 5.81 -14.02
CA ASN A 89 -6.55 6.86 -14.72
C ASN A 89 -7.25 6.31 -15.98
N PRO A 90 -8.53 6.68 -16.25
CA PRO A 90 -9.22 6.32 -17.48
C PRO A 90 -8.73 7.15 -18.69
N VAL A 91 -7.50 6.91 -19.15
CA VAL A 91 -6.85 7.69 -20.23
C VAL A 91 -7.69 7.75 -21.50
N GLU A 92 -8.37 6.66 -21.88
CA GLU A 92 -9.25 6.63 -23.05
C GLU A 92 -10.38 7.66 -22.94
N GLN A 93 -11.09 7.66 -21.82
CA GLN A 93 -12.16 8.63 -21.56
C GLN A 93 -11.64 10.07 -21.49
N GLN A 94 -10.39 10.27 -21.05
CA GLN A 94 -9.77 11.59 -21.05
C GLN A 94 -9.49 12.09 -22.47
N VAL A 95 -9.06 11.21 -23.37
CA VAL A 95 -8.83 11.54 -24.79
C VAL A 95 -10.14 11.89 -25.49
N ASP A 96 -11.22 11.17 -25.20
CA ASP A 96 -12.56 11.42 -25.77
C ASP A 96 -13.11 12.82 -25.46
N LEU A 97 -12.66 13.47 -24.37
CA LEU A 97 -13.09 14.83 -24.01
C LEU A 97 -12.36 15.94 -24.79
N ILE A 98 -11.22 15.63 -25.41
CA ILE A 98 -10.39 16.59 -26.13
C ILE A 98 -10.69 16.59 -27.64
N LEU A 99 -11.22 15.48 -28.14
CA LEU A 99 -11.63 15.28 -29.54
C LEU A 99 -13.05 15.83 -29.81
#